data_AF-A0A534AT22-F1
#
_entry.id   AF-A0A534AT22-F1
#
_cell.length_a   1.000
_cell.length_b   1.000
_cell.length_c   1.000
_cell.angle_alpha   90.00
_cell.angle_beta   90.00
_cell.angle_gamma   90.00
#
_symmetry.space_group_name_H-M   'P 1'
#
loop_
_entity.id
_entity.type
_entity.pdbx_description
1 polymer ?
#
loop_
_entity_poly.entity_id
_entity_poly.type
_entity_poly.pdbx_seq_one_letter_code
_entity_poly.pdbx_strand_id
1 'polypeptide(L)' 'ELLGRGIAWLDTGTHESLLQAAMFIEAIESRQGLKVCCPEEIAFRSGFIGAEQLEQLAHALAKASYGSYLLEILRGQA' A
#
# COMPACT_ATOMS: atom_id res chain seq x y z
N GLU A 1 13.36 -20.44 -6.56
CA GLU A 1 13.32 -20.76 -5.11
C GLU A 1 11.87 -21.04 -4.70
N LEU A 2 11.65 -21.81 -3.64
CA LEU A 2 10.31 -22.05 -3.08
C LEU A 2 10.01 -21.01 -1.99
N LEU A 3 8.74 -20.63 -1.83
CA LEU A 3 8.32 -19.71 -0.76
C LEU A 3 8.50 -20.38 0.61
N GLY A 4 9.38 -19.84 1.44
CA GLY A 4 9.60 -20.32 2.81
C GLY A 4 8.50 -19.84 3.78
N ARG A 5 8.48 -20.41 4.99
CA ARG A 5 7.46 -20.12 6.04
C ARG A 5 7.36 -18.66 6.50
N GLY A 6 8.30 -17.80 6.11
CA GLY A 6 8.27 -16.36 6.41
C GLY A 6 7.43 -15.55 5.43
N ILE A 7 6.94 -16.17 4.35
CA ILE A 7 6.07 -15.54 3.35
C ILE A 7 4.62 -15.86 3.67
N ALA A 8 3.78 -14.82 3.69
CA ALA A 8 2.34 -14.98 3.71
C ALA A 8 1.82 -15.12 2.27
N TRP A 9 1.25 -16.28 1.96
CA TRP A 9 0.45 -16.50 0.76
C TRP A 9 -0.99 -16.74 1.21
N LEU A 10 -1.86 -15.81 0.88
CA LEU A 10 -3.24 -15.77 1.35
C LEU A 10 -4.18 -15.77 0.16
N ASP A 11 -5.29 -16.50 0.27
CA ASP A 11 -6.37 -16.50 -0.71
C ASP A 11 -7.66 -15.95 -0.08
N THR A 12 -8.51 -15.37 -0.91
CA THR A 12 -9.80 -14.81 -0.49
C THR A 12 -10.97 -15.67 -0.98
N GLY A 13 -10.79 -16.99 -1.06
CA GLY A 13 -11.78 -17.92 -1.62
C GLY A 13 -13.01 -18.17 -0.74
N THR A 14 -12.96 -17.81 0.54
CA THR A 14 -14.07 -17.91 1.48
C THR A 14 -14.27 -16.60 2.25
N HIS A 15 -15.44 -16.42 2.86
CA HIS A 15 -15.71 -15.26 3.73
C HIS A 15 -14.71 -15.19 4.90
N GLU A 16 -14.36 -16.34 5.48
CA GLU A 16 -13.41 -16.42 6.58
C GLU A 16 -11.98 -16.09 6.10
N SER A 17 -11.52 -16.70 5.00
CA SER A 17 -10.17 -16.44 4.47
C SER A 17 -9.99 -15.01 3.98
N LEU A 18 -11.04 -14.40 3.41
CA LEU A 18 -11.06 -12.97 3.09
C LEU A 18 -10.88 -12.10 4.34
N LEU A 19 -11.62 -12.38 5.41
CA LEU A 19 -11.51 -11.62 6.65
C LEU A 19 -10.11 -11.76 7.26
N GLN A 20 -9.56 -12.96 7.28
CA GLN A 20 -8.19 -13.22 7.75
C GLN A 20 -7.15 -12.44 6.93
N ALA A 21 -7.28 -12.43 5.60
CA ALA A 21 -6.39 -11.67 4.73
C ALA A 21 -6.49 -10.16 4.97
N ALA A 22 -7.71 -9.63 5.12
CA ALA A 22 -7.94 -8.22 5.42
C ALA A 22 -7.30 -7.82 6.76
N MET A 23 -7.49 -8.63 7.81
CA MET A 23 -6.88 -8.41 9.12
C MET A 23 -5.35 -8.49 9.08
N PHE A 24 -4.79 -9.40 8.28
CA PHE A 24 -3.34 -9.51 8.10
C PHE A 24 -2.74 -8.23 7.50
N ILE A 25 -3.36 -7.69 6.45
CA ILE A 25 -2.93 -6.43 5.85
C ILE A 25 -3.09 -5.26 6.83
N GLU A 26 -4.24 -5.15 7.51
CA GLU A 26 -4.51 -4.08 8.48
C GLU A 26 -3.46 -4.05 9.61
N ALA A 27 -3.08 -5.20 10.15
CA ALA A 27 -2.08 -5.29 11.21
C ALA A 27 -0.68 -4.84 10.75
N ILE A 28 -0.32 -5.12 9.49
CA ILE A 28 0.96 -4.69 8.92
C ILE A 28 0.96 -3.18 8.70
N GLU A 29 -0.07 -2.65 8.04
CA GLU A 29 -0.14 -1.23 7.69
C GLU A 29 -0.22 -0.35 8.95
N SER A 30 -1.04 -0.74 9.92
CA SER A 30 -1.19 0.02 11.18
C SER A 30 0.10 0.07 12.00
N ARG A 31 0.94 -0.97 11.91
CA ARG A 31 2.20 -1.04 12.64
C ARG A 31 3.35 -0.32 11.93
N GLN A 32 3.39 -0.38 10.60
CA GLN A 32 4.50 0.16 9.81
C GLN A 32 4.26 1.60 9.34
N GLY A 33 3.00 2.04 9.24
CA GLY A 33 2.66 3.31 8.61
C GLY A 33 2.80 3.29 7.07
N LEU A 34 3.04 2.11 6.49
CA LEU A 34 3.18 1.89 5.05
C LEU A 34 1.94 1.19 4.51
N LYS A 35 1.67 1.37 3.21
CA LYS A 35 0.59 0.70 2.50
C LYS A 35 1.09 -0.51 1.72
N VAL A 36 0.41 -1.64 1.87
CA VAL A 36 0.72 -2.85 1.10
C VAL A 36 0.02 -2.76 -0.26
N CYS A 37 0.76 -3.03 -1.33
CA CYS A 37 0.21 -3.04 -2.70
C CYS A 37 -0.39 -1.68 -3.15
N CYS A 38 0.22 -0.55 -2.74
CA CYS A 38 -0.12 0.79 -3.25
C CYS A 38 0.45 0.99 -4.68
N PRO A 39 -0.37 1.01 -5.75
CA PRO A 39 0.15 1.08 -7.11
C PRO A 39 0.86 2.39 -7.43
N GLU A 40 0.38 3.51 -6.89
CA GLU A 40 0.96 4.84 -7.11
C GLU A 40 2.36 4.94 -6.51
N GLU A 41 2.55 4.42 -5.29
CA GLU A 41 3.85 4.34 -4.65
C GLU A 41 4.81 3.44 -5.44
N ILE A 42 4.35 2.24 -5.83
CA ILE A 42 5.16 1.30 -6.63
C ILE A 42 5.58 1.97 -7.95
N ALA A 43 4.65 2.63 -8.64
CA ALA A 43 4.92 3.32 -9.90
C ALA A 43 5.91 4.47 -9.72
N PHE A 44 5.77 5.27 -8.67
CA PHE A 44 6.68 6.37 -8.36
C PHE A 44 8.09 5.87 -8.02
N ARG A 45 8.21 4.90 -7.10
CA ARG A 45 9.50 4.32 -6.72
C ARG A 45 10.19 3.56 -7.86
N SER A 46 9.39 3.01 -8.79
CA SER A 46 9.91 2.35 -10.01
C SER A 46 10.22 3.33 -11.15
N GLY A 47 9.93 4.63 -10.99
CA GLY A 47 10.18 5.65 -12.00
C GLY A 47 9.21 5.66 -13.19
N PHE A 48 8.05 4.99 -13.06
CA PHE A 48 7.00 5.01 -14.09
C PHE A 48 6.21 6.33 -14.08
N ILE A 49 6.13 6.99 -12.93
CA ILE A 49 5.54 8.32 -12.78
C ILE A 49 6.48 9.25 -12.01
N GLY A 50 6.44 10.54 -12.34
CA GLY A 50 7.18 11.59 -11.63
C GLY A 50 6.45 12.14 -10.40
N ALA A 51 7.14 13.00 -9.65
CA ALA A 51 6.59 13.63 -8.44
C ALA A 51 5.31 14.43 -8.70
N GLU A 52 5.26 15.19 -9.81
CA GLU A 52 4.08 15.97 -10.20
C GLU A 52 2.85 15.07 -10.47
N GLN A 53 3.05 13.94 -11.13
CA GLN A 53 1.97 12.98 -11.40
C GLN A 53 1.49 12.32 -10.10
N LEU A 54 2.40 11.97 -9.19
CA LEU A 54 2.03 11.45 -7.87
C LEU A 54 1.28 12.50 -7.05
N GLU A 55 1.70 13.77 -7.09
CA GLU A 55 1.04 14.87 -6.38
C GLU A 55 -0.40 15.10 -6.88
N GLN A 56 -0.61 15.05 -8.20
CA GLN A 56 -1.95 15.13 -8.79
C GLN A 56 -2.87 13.99 -8.31
N LEU A 57 -2.37 12.76 -8.29
CA LEU A 57 -3.10 11.59 -7.77
C LEU A 57 -3.41 11.74 -6.28
N ALA A 58 -2.43 12.21 -5.50
CA ALA A 58 -2.59 12.45 -4.07
C ALA A 58 -3.65 13.51 -3.77
N HIS A 59 -3.69 14.60 -4.54
CA HIS A 59 -4.69 15.66 -4.39
C HIS A 59 -6.10 15.20 -4.73
N ALA A 60 -6.27 14.34 -5.73
CA ALA A 60 -7.58 13.75 -6.03
C ALA A 60 -8.14 12.93 -4.86
N LEU A 61 -7.26 12.38 -4.01
CA LEU A 61 -7.58 11.55 -2.87
C LEU A 61 -7.38 12.25 -1.51
N ALA A 62 -7.13 13.56 -1.49
CA ALA A 62 -6.68 14.30 -0.30
C ALA A 62 -7.66 14.29 0.89
N LYS A 63 -8.94 13.94 0.66
CA LYS A 63 -9.94 13.80 1.73
C LYS A 63 -9.86 12.46 2.47
N ALA A 64 -9.10 11.49 1.96
CA ALA A 64 -8.90 10.19 2.55
C ALA A 64 -7.47 10.07 3.11
N SER A 65 -7.29 9.18 4.10
CA SER A 65 -5.97 8.85 4.64
C SER A 65 -4.98 8.37 3.57
N TYR A 66 -5.49 7.78 2.48
CA TYR A 66 -4.69 7.36 1.34
C TYR A 66 -4.04 8.55 0.60
N GLY A 67 -4.76 9.66 0.38
CA GLY A 67 -4.17 10.85 -0.24
C GLY A 67 -3.08 11.47 0.63
N SER A 68 -3.30 11.52 1.94
CA SER A 68 -2.28 11.97 2.90
C SER A 68 -1.02 11.10 2.82
N TYR A 69 -1.16 9.78 2.74
CA TYR A 69 -0.04 8.85 2.58
C TYR A 69 0.78 9.13 1.31
N LEU A 70 0.13 9.37 0.17
CA LEU A 70 0.82 9.70 -1.07
C LEU A 70 1.59 11.04 -0.97
N LEU A 71 1.07 12.02 -0.24
CA LEU A 71 1.78 13.27 0.04
C LEU A 71 2.98 13.06 0.98
N GLU A 72 2.91 12.12 1.92
CA GLU A 72 4.03 11.77 2.81
C GLU A 72 5.19 11.10 2.05
N ILE A 73 4.88 10.26 1.05
CA ILE A 73 5.87 9.69 0.13
C ILE A 73 6.67 10.80 -0.56
N LEU A 74 5.99 11.82 -1.09
CA LEU A 74 6.64 12.96 -1.75
C LEU A 74 7.55 13.76 -0.82
N ARG A 75 7.27 13.77 0.48
CA ARG A 75 8.09 14.43 1.51
C ARG A 75 9.27 13.57 1.99
N GLY A 76 9.38 12.33 1.53
CA GLY A 76 10.37 11.36 2.02
C GLY A 76 10.10 10.91 3.46
N GLN A 77 8.84 10.97 3.90
CA GLN A 77 8.42 10.66 5.27
C GLN A 77 7.73 9.29 5.38
N ALA A 78 7.57 8.58 4.26
CA ALA A 78 7.04 7.22 4.15
C ALA A 78 8.12 6.25 3.66
#